data_AF-A0A7S1AIH4-F1
#
_entry.id   AF-A0A7S1AIH4-F1
#
_cell.length_a   1.000
_cell.length_b   1.000
_cell.length_c   1.000
_cell.angle_alpha   90.00
_cell.angle_beta   90.00
_cell.angle_gamma   90.00
#
_symmetry.space_group_name_H-M   'P 1'
#
loop_
_entity.id
_entity.type
_entity.pdbx_description
1 polymer ?
#
loop_
_entity_poly.entity_id
_entity_poly.type
_entity_poly.pdbx_seq_one_letter_code
_entity_poly.pdbx_strand_id
1 'polypeptide(L)'
;GYSCPGTCLDYVYDKLQTPFSFAFEIYVSPEQDGWLKERWQRKMQDIGGVRHANHSLAEDEYRDFFHKHPSNFVQFANTNNKVHGLSDEECFETFNPSTSPLYSRTLTEWSSVYIDMALMVASKVKGRSP
;
A
#
# COMPACT_ATOMS: atom_id res chain seq x y z
N GLY A 1 -7.46 -5.64 3.92
CA GLY A 1 -6.67 -6.73 3.33
C GLY A 1 -7.24 -8.06 3.77
N TYR A 2 -7.07 -9.06 2.93
CA TYR A 2 -7.65 -10.39 3.03
C TYR A 2 -6.55 -11.43 3.24
N SER A 3 -6.86 -12.58 3.85
CA SER A 3 -5.88 -13.66 3.99
C SER A 3 -5.46 -14.15 2.59
N CYS A 4 -4.17 -14.04 2.29
CA CYS A 4 -3.59 -14.41 1.00
C CYS A 4 -2.44 -15.43 1.19
N PRO A 5 -2.72 -16.66 1.68
CA PRO A 5 -1.66 -17.65 1.88
C PRO A 5 -1.19 -18.24 0.54
N GLY A 6 0.10 -18.58 0.47
CA GLY A 6 0.70 -19.23 -0.70
C GLY A 6 1.08 -18.25 -1.81
N THR A 7 1.27 -16.97 -1.47
CA THR A 7 1.68 -15.95 -2.44
C THR A 7 3.16 -16.07 -2.78
N CYS A 8 3.58 -15.34 -3.83
CA CYS A 8 5.00 -15.19 -4.12
C CYS A 8 5.76 -14.52 -2.95
N LEU A 9 5.09 -13.70 -2.13
CA LEU A 9 5.71 -13.09 -0.95
C LEU A 9 6.09 -14.15 0.08
N ASP A 10 5.21 -15.13 0.31
CA ASP A 10 5.46 -16.26 1.21
C ASP A 10 6.62 -17.11 0.69
N TYR A 11 6.67 -17.37 -0.62
CA TYR A 11 7.77 -18.11 -1.23
C TYR A 11 9.13 -17.39 -1.05
N VAL A 12 9.17 -16.08 -1.31
CA VAL A 12 10.40 -15.28 -1.15
C VAL A 12 10.89 -15.30 0.30
N TYR A 13 9.97 -15.21 1.25
CA TYR A 13 10.30 -15.28 2.67
C TYR A 13 10.75 -16.69 3.09
N ASP A 14 9.91 -17.70 2.88
CA ASP A 14 10.12 -19.06 3.38
C ASP A 14 11.20 -19.84 2.62
N LYS A 15 11.29 -19.66 1.31
CA LYS A 15 12.20 -20.46 0.45
C LYS A 15 13.47 -19.73 0.08
N LEU A 16 13.38 -18.45 -0.25
CA LEU A 16 14.56 -17.65 -0.60
C LEU A 16 15.22 -17.01 0.62
N GLN A 17 14.58 -17.06 1.80
CA GLN A 17 15.12 -16.55 3.06
C GLN A 17 15.55 -15.08 2.94
N THR A 18 14.81 -14.30 2.15
CA THR A 18 15.11 -12.88 1.95
C THR A 18 14.75 -12.11 3.23
N PRO A 19 15.59 -11.17 3.71
CA PRO A 19 15.34 -10.47 4.98
C PRO A 19 14.02 -9.71 5.05
N PHE A 20 13.46 -9.34 3.89
CA PHE A 20 12.17 -8.67 3.78
C PHE A 20 11.47 -9.10 2.48
N SER A 21 10.15 -9.14 2.53
CA SER A 21 9.26 -9.41 1.40
C SER A 21 8.05 -8.50 1.56
N PHE A 22 7.74 -7.69 0.55
CA PHE A 22 6.63 -6.74 0.59
C PHE A 22 5.98 -6.61 -0.78
N ALA A 23 4.70 -6.26 -0.79
CA ALA A 23 3.98 -5.84 -1.99
C ALA A 23 3.61 -4.36 -1.89
N PHE A 24 3.59 -3.70 -3.05
CA PHE A 24 3.01 -2.38 -3.21
C PHE A 24 1.68 -2.52 -3.93
N GLU A 25 0.60 -2.07 -3.29
CA GLU A 25 -0.66 -1.82 -3.96
C GLU A 25 -0.56 -0.44 -4.62
N ILE A 26 -0.44 -0.43 -5.94
CA ILE A 26 -0.06 0.77 -6.72
C ILE A 26 -1.26 1.50 -7.35
N TYR A 27 -2.46 1.00 -7.14
CA TYR A 27 -3.67 1.60 -7.70
C TYR A 27 -4.72 1.85 -6.62
N VAL A 28 -5.44 2.93 -6.82
CA VAL A 28 -6.64 3.27 -6.09
C VAL A 28 -7.57 4.03 -7.05
N SER A 29 -8.88 3.93 -6.85
CA SER A 29 -9.82 4.66 -7.69
C SER A 29 -9.55 6.18 -7.67
N PRO A 30 -9.72 6.90 -8.79
CA PRO A 30 -9.41 8.34 -8.88
C PRO A 30 -10.14 9.21 -7.85
N GLU A 31 -11.33 8.80 -7.44
CA GLU A 31 -12.13 9.46 -6.39
C GLU A 31 -11.40 9.52 -5.05
N GLN A 32 -10.50 8.56 -4.80
CA GLN A 32 -9.74 8.47 -3.57
C GLN A 32 -8.41 9.24 -3.62
N ASP A 33 -7.93 9.63 -4.80
CA ASP A 33 -6.61 10.22 -4.99
C ASP A 33 -6.44 11.55 -4.23
N GLY A 34 -7.44 12.44 -4.29
CA GLY A 34 -7.38 13.75 -3.64
C GLY A 34 -7.19 13.68 -2.13
N TRP A 35 -8.03 12.90 -1.45
CA TRP A 35 -7.96 12.81 0.03
C TRP A 35 -6.71 12.05 0.50
N LEU A 36 -6.22 11.08 -0.27
CA LEU A 36 -4.98 10.35 0.03
C LEU A 36 -3.77 11.28 -0.05
N LYS A 37 -3.72 12.14 -1.09
CA LYS A 37 -2.69 13.18 -1.23
C LYS A 37 -2.71 14.16 -0.07
N GLU A 38 -3.89 14.65 0.31
CA GLU A 38 -4.03 15.55 1.47
C GLU A 38 -3.60 14.88 2.79
N ARG A 39 -3.98 13.61 3.01
CA ARG A 39 -3.52 12.82 4.18
C ARG A 39 -2.00 12.70 4.20
N TRP A 40 -1.39 12.37 3.05
CA TRP A 40 0.06 12.26 2.91
C TRP A 40 0.76 13.59 3.21
N GLN A 41 0.28 14.69 2.63
CA GLN A 41 0.86 16.02 2.84
C GLN A 41 0.80 16.43 4.31
N ARG A 42 -0.32 16.19 5.00
CA ARG A 42 -0.44 16.43 6.45
C ARG A 42 0.58 15.61 7.24
N LYS A 43 0.76 14.33 6.90
CA LYS A 43 1.74 13.46 7.56
C LYS A 43 3.19 13.92 7.34
N MET A 44 3.52 14.45 6.16
CA MET A 44 4.86 14.96 5.85
C MET A 44 5.18 16.29 6.54
N GLN A 45 4.16 17.07 6.91
CA GLN A 45 4.34 18.33 7.65
C GLN A 45 4.61 18.10 9.14
N ASP A 46 4.21 16.95 9.68
CA ASP A 46 4.52 16.57 11.04
C ASP A 46 5.95 16.03 11.12
N ILE A 47 6.84 16.80 11.77
CA ILE A 47 8.31 16.69 11.68
C ILE A 47 8.85 15.35 12.24
N GLY A 48 8.00 14.50 12.83
CA GLY A 48 8.32 13.14 13.30
C GLY A 48 7.83 11.97 12.42
N GLY A 49 7.00 12.21 11.40
CA GLY A 49 6.11 11.21 10.79
C GLY A 49 6.72 10.07 9.96
N VAL A 50 8.06 9.99 9.86
CA VAL A 50 8.77 8.88 9.19
C VAL A 50 9.50 7.97 10.21
N ARG A 51 9.54 8.34 11.49
CA ARG A 51 10.13 7.53 12.57
C ARG A 51 9.08 6.66 13.25
N HIS A 52 8.42 5.80 12.48
CA HIS A 52 7.44 4.85 13.02
C HIS A 52 8.02 3.44 13.01
N ALA A 53 8.93 3.15 13.94
CA ALA A 53 9.56 1.83 14.06
C ALA A 53 8.66 0.79 14.76
N ASN A 54 7.60 1.20 15.48
CA ASN A 54 6.81 0.31 16.34
C ASN A 54 5.30 0.62 16.32
N HIS A 55 4.65 0.70 15.15
CA HIS A 55 3.22 1.07 15.12
C HIS A 55 2.33 -0.07 14.65
N SER A 56 1.37 -0.42 15.49
CA SER A 56 0.28 -1.33 15.15
C SER A 56 -0.67 -0.64 14.18
N LEU A 57 -1.21 -1.38 13.19
CA LEU A 57 -2.24 -0.86 12.28
C LEU A 57 -3.55 -0.47 13.01
N ALA A 58 -3.67 -0.80 14.30
CA ALA A 58 -4.82 -0.48 15.15
C ALA A 58 -4.72 0.88 15.89
N GLU A 59 -3.67 1.67 15.67
CA GLU A 59 -3.51 2.97 16.33
C GLU A 59 -4.47 4.05 15.83
N ASP A 60 -4.72 5.05 16.68
CA ASP A 60 -5.67 6.14 16.42
C ASP A 60 -5.37 6.91 15.12
N GLU A 61 -4.09 7.04 14.74
CA GLU A 61 -3.65 7.68 13.49
C GLU A 61 -4.19 6.97 12.22
N TYR A 62 -4.41 5.66 12.31
CA TYR A 62 -4.94 4.83 11.23
C TYR A 62 -6.44 4.56 11.39
N ARG A 63 -7.04 4.93 12.52
CA ARG A 63 -8.44 4.65 12.82
C ARG A 63 -9.37 5.29 11.79
N ASP A 64 -9.18 6.57 11.48
CA ASP A 64 -9.98 7.27 10.47
C ASP A 64 -9.79 6.66 9.06
N PHE A 65 -8.58 6.20 8.75
CA PHE A 65 -8.28 5.54 7.49
C PHE A 65 -9.08 4.25 7.38
N PHE A 66 -8.98 3.35 8.36
CA PHE A 66 -9.63 2.05 8.32
C PHE A 66 -11.13 2.10 8.63
N HIS A 67 -11.65 3.18 9.24
CA HIS A 67 -13.08 3.46 9.26
C HIS A 67 -13.62 3.77 7.86
N LYS A 68 -12.89 4.55 7.07
CA LYS A 68 -13.28 4.89 5.69
C LYS A 68 -12.99 3.76 4.70
N HIS A 69 -11.92 3.00 4.95
CA HIS A 69 -11.41 1.89 4.13
C HIS A 69 -11.27 0.63 4.96
N PRO A 70 -12.37 -0.09 5.22
CA PRO A 70 -12.36 -1.28 6.06
C PRO A 70 -11.35 -2.31 5.55
N SER A 71 -10.58 -2.89 6.46
CA SER A 71 -9.61 -3.94 6.17
C SER A 71 -9.94 -5.15 7.00
N ASN A 72 -10.05 -6.34 6.40
CA ASN A 72 -10.27 -7.57 7.19
C ASN A 72 -9.10 -7.90 8.14
N PHE A 73 -7.92 -7.28 7.95
CA PHE A 73 -6.78 -7.37 8.86
C PHE A 73 -6.89 -6.44 10.09
N VAL A 74 -7.65 -5.35 9.99
CA VAL A 74 -7.79 -4.36 11.07
C VAL A 74 -9.24 -4.35 11.51
N GLN A 75 -9.54 -5.15 12.53
CA GLN A 75 -10.89 -5.29 13.07
C GLN A 75 -11.12 -4.25 14.16
N PHE A 76 -12.09 -3.37 13.97
CA PHE A 76 -12.62 -2.53 15.04
C PHE A 76 -13.93 -3.15 15.54
N ALA A 77 -14.30 -2.89 16.79
CA ALA A 77 -15.48 -3.50 17.43
C ALA A 77 -16.82 -3.28 16.68
N ASN A 78 -16.87 -2.41 15.65
CA ASN A 78 -18.06 -2.06 14.87
C ASN A 78 -17.84 -2.03 13.34
N THR A 79 -16.83 -2.70 12.79
CA THR A 79 -16.65 -2.76 11.33
C THR A 79 -17.69 -3.67 10.67
N ASN A 80 -18.76 -3.08 10.13
CA ASN A 80 -19.60 -3.73 9.12
C ASN A 80 -18.79 -3.84 7.82
N ASN A 81 -18.36 -5.06 7.47
CA ASN A 81 -17.62 -5.33 6.23
C ASN A 81 -18.50 -5.04 5.00
N LYS A 82 -18.49 -3.79 4.53
CA LYS A 82 -19.21 -3.34 3.32
C LYS A 82 -18.72 -4.01 2.02
N VAL A 83 -17.61 -4.74 2.07
CA VAL A 83 -17.04 -5.41 0.88
C VAL A 83 -17.94 -6.55 0.38
N HIS A 84 -18.86 -7.07 1.20
CA HIS A 84 -19.74 -8.20 0.83
C HIS A 84 -20.95 -7.83 -0.05
N GLY A 85 -20.92 -6.71 -0.77
CA GLY A 85 -22.06 -6.26 -1.60
C GLY A 85 -21.71 -5.54 -2.90
N LEU A 86 -20.45 -5.55 -3.32
CA LEU A 86 -20.03 -4.99 -4.61
C LEU A 86 -20.27 -6.00 -5.74
N SER A 87 -20.58 -5.53 -6.94
CA SER A 87 -20.50 -6.35 -8.15
C SER A 87 -19.04 -6.70 -8.48
N ASP A 88 -18.84 -7.68 -9.35
CA ASP A 88 -17.50 -8.06 -9.82
C ASP A 88 -16.80 -6.88 -10.50
N GLU A 89 -17.54 -6.08 -11.25
CA GLU A 89 -17.05 -4.86 -11.89
C GLU A 89 -16.68 -3.80 -10.86
N GLU A 90 -17.56 -3.48 -9.91
CA GLU A 90 -17.27 -2.49 -8.86
C GLU A 90 -16.06 -2.89 -8.02
N CYS A 91 -15.92 -4.20 -7.73
CA CYS A 91 -14.75 -4.76 -7.08
C CYS A 91 -13.50 -4.55 -7.95
N PHE A 92 -13.56 -4.89 -9.23
CA PHE A 92 -12.45 -4.73 -10.16
C PHE A 92 -12.00 -3.27 -10.24
N GLU A 93 -12.91 -2.32 -10.46
CA GLU A 93 -12.59 -0.90 -10.65
C GLU A 93 -12.06 -0.22 -9.38
N THR A 94 -12.40 -0.75 -8.20
CA THR A 94 -11.87 -0.26 -6.92
C THR A 94 -10.36 -0.49 -6.80
N PHE A 95 -9.89 -1.66 -7.25
CA PHE A 95 -8.51 -2.11 -7.04
C PHE A 95 -7.67 -2.14 -8.32
N ASN A 96 -8.29 -1.97 -9.49
CA ASN A 96 -7.61 -2.05 -10.78
C ASN A 96 -8.02 -0.91 -11.72
N PRO A 97 -7.10 -0.46 -12.59
CA PRO A 97 -7.42 0.44 -13.67
C PRO A 97 -8.48 -0.17 -14.60
N SER A 98 -9.63 0.48 -14.74
CA SER A 98 -10.74 0.00 -15.58
C SER A 98 -10.58 0.31 -17.08
N THR A 99 -9.57 1.09 -17.44
CA THR A 99 -9.32 1.49 -18.83
C THR A 99 -7.86 1.31 -19.22
N SER A 100 -7.61 0.99 -20.49
CA SER A 100 -6.25 0.80 -21.04
C SER A 100 -5.33 2.03 -20.86
N PRO A 101 -5.80 3.28 -21.07
CA PRO A 101 -4.97 4.46 -20.79
C PRO A 101 -4.59 4.60 -19.31
N LEU A 102 -5.54 4.35 -18.40
CA LEU A 102 -5.28 4.41 -16.96
C LEU A 102 -4.32 3.31 -16.52
N TYR A 103 -4.51 2.09 -17.04
CA TYR A 103 -3.61 0.97 -16.80
C TYR A 103 -2.17 1.29 -17.22
N SER A 104 -2.00 1.76 -18.46
CA SER A 104 -0.68 2.08 -19.01
C SER A 104 0.01 3.16 -18.19
N ARG A 105 -0.72 4.21 -17.81
CA ARG A 105 -0.21 5.29 -16.98
C ARG A 105 0.21 4.80 -15.59
N THR A 106 -0.67 4.08 -14.88
CA THR A 106 -0.38 3.54 -13.55
C THR A 106 0.85 2.64 -13.58
N LEU A 107 0.93 1.73 -14.55
CA LEU A 107 2.06 0.82 -14.68
C LEU A 107 3.37 1.58 -14.94
N THR A 108 3.38 2.51 -15.88
CA THR A 108 4.59 3.29 -16.21
C THR A 108 5.05 4.14 -15.04
N GLU A 109 4.16 4.93 -14.42
CA GLU A 109 4.54 5.81 -13.30
C GLU A 109 5.12 5.02 -12.13
N TRP A 110 4.45 3.94 -11.70
CA TRP A 110 4.91 3.17 -10.54
C TRP A 110 6.13 2.31 -10.81
N SER A 111 6.27 1.73 -12.01
CA SER A 111 7.48 0.99 -12.36
C SER A 111 8.70 1.90 -12.43
N SER A 112 8.58 3.12 -12.97
CA SER A 112 9.64 4.12 -12.95
C SER A 112 10.04 4.50 -11.52
N VAL A 113 9.07 4.84 -10.67
CA VAL A 113 9.34 5.20 -9.27
C VAL A 113 10.01 4.04 -8.50
N TYR A 114 9.57 2.80 -8.75
CA TYR A 114 10.18 1.62 -8.13
C TYR A 114 11.65 1.46 -8.53
N ILE A 115 11.96 1.61 -9.82
CA ILE A 115 13.34 1.53 -10.33
C ILE A 115 14.19 2.65 -9.72
N ASP A 116 13.69 3.88 -9.69
CA ASP A 116 14.38 5.02 -9.09
C ASP A 116 14.68 4.77 -7.61
N MET A 117 13.70 4.27 -6.85
CA MET A 117 13.88 3.88 -5.46
C MET A 117 14.97 2.81 -5.30
N ALA A 118 14.93 1.75 -6.11
CA ALA A 118 15.92 0.67 -6.06
C ALA A 118 17.34 1.19 -6.36
N LEU A 119 17.49 2.08 -7.35
CA LEU A 119 18.76 2.71 -7.69
C LEU A 119 19.27 3.64 -6.58
N MET A 120 18.39 4.42 -5.95
CA MET A 120 18.74 5.27 -4.80
C MET A 120 19.23 4.42 -3.62
N VAL A 121 18.55 3.32 -3.30
CA VAL A 121 18.97 2.39 -2.23
C VAL A 121 20.30 1.75 -2.57
N ALA A 122 20.47 1.21 -3.79
CA ALA A 122 21.72 0.60 -4.22
C ALA A 122 22.90 1.58 -4.14
N SER A 123 22.69 2.84 -4.53
CA SER A 123 23.70 3.90 -4.43
C SER A 123 24.07 4.21 -2.98
N LYS A 124 23.08 4.30 -2.08
CA LYS A 124 23.32 4.51 -0.64
C LYS A 124 24.09 3.34 0.00
N VAL A 125 23.80 2.11 -0.40
CA VAL A 125 24.51 0.91 0.08
C VAL A 125 25.96 0.92 -0.41
N LYS A 126 26.20 1.21 -1.69
CA LYS A 126 27.57 1.30 -2.24
C LYS A 126 28.40 2.44 -1.66
N GLY A 127 27.78 3.58 -1.35
CA GLY A 127 28.44 4.74 -0.74
C GLY A 127 28.75 4.58 0.76
N ARG A 128 28.14 3.59 1.43
CA ARG A 128 28.53 3.13 2.76
C ARG A 128 29.63 2.07 2.57
N SER A 129 30.85 2.51 2.29
CA SER A 129 32.03 1.65 2.49
C SER A 129 32.05 1.18 3.95
N PRO A 130 32.44 -0.08 4.22
CA PRO A 130 32.49 -0.62 5.59
C PRO A 130 33.40 0.20 6.51
#